data_AF-A0A6P3W9B1-F1
#
_entry.id   AF-A0A6P3W9B1-F1
#
_cell.length_a   1.000
_cell.length_b   1.000
_cell.length_c   1.000
_cell.angle_alpha   90.00
_cell.angle_beta   90.00
_cell.angle_gamma   90.00
#
_symmetry.space_group_name_H-M   'P 1'
#
loop_
_entity.id
_entity.type
_entity.pdbx_description
1 polymer ?
#
loop_
_entity_poly.entity_id
_entity_poly.type
_entity_poly.pdbx_seq_one_letter_code
_entity_poly.pdbx_strand_id
1 'polypeptide(L)'
;MKKFLDDIKKDVKFKTAGPGKKLTEDSSSRPHVVQSSSKQQQHRSRPTEGAQRAGAAALARIDQHQKPKGYTSQDVIRNQVKRELEAEAEATAATHESCTVPVKDAVSHSVPGIYFTCPLTGSMLTKIEREPCIKEAILMKFAEDPVEASIMMIHTFNKDQEKVKGAVDIISKYIDNICKNPTEEKYRKIKVSNKIFQERVSCVEGCLEYLQALGFERTMLPIDGQDDGEEFLRLAEQDVSSLEQLEEKRDQLKKGEPVRAQLDRQPQAFRPSSNATHFDLPIDFYNLTLEDLKREQQLKSEIVERNAMLRTKAMREREEQRERRKYNYTLLRVRLPDGVLLQGTFLARERVAALYQFVRQSLVDGWQPFELVVPGGRKLKEDEDVPLNECNLVPSAVVTLSWDEAVLADIAAAGRQRTSVLNPDLLENIQTLS
;
A
#
# COMPACT_ATOMS: atom_id res chain seq x y z
N MET A 1 6.12 62.95 -9.19
CA MET A 1 5.11 63.23 -8.13
C MET A 1 4.16 62.07 -7.79
N LYS A 2 3.87 61.10 -8.68
CA LYS A 2 2.97 59.96 -8.33
C LYS A 2 3.54 58.99 -7.27
N LYS A 3 4.84 58.67 -7.33
CA LYS A 3 5.47 57.75 -6.35
C LYS A 3 5.49 58.29 -4.91
N PHE A 4 5.62 59.60 -4.75
CA PHE A 4 5.65 60.25 -3.44
C PHE A 4 4.30 60.19 -2.71
N LEU A 5 3.19 60.26 -3.47
CA LEU A 5 1.84 60.15 -2.90
C LEU A 5 1.46 58.70 -2.55
N ASP A 6 2.01 57.71 -3.26
CA ASP A 6 1.78 56.30 -2.95
C ASP A 6 2.53 55.85 -1.69
N ASP A 7 3.72 56.40 -1.45
CA ASP A 7 4.49 56.09 -0.23
C ASP A 7 3.86 56.74 1.01
N ILE A 8 3.30 57.95 0.90
CA ILE A 8 2.51 58.57 1.99
C ILE A 8 1.25 57.74 2.29
N LYS A 9 0.57 57.20 1.27
CA LYS A 9 -0.62 56.34 1.47
C LYS A 9 -0.30 55.00 2.12
N LYS A 10 0.89 54.44 1.87
CA LYS A 10 1.35 53.20 2.51
C LYS A 10 1.76 53.44 3.97
N ASP A 11 2.43 54.57 4.23
CA ASP A 11 2.92 54.91 5.57
C ASP A 11 1.80 55.29 6.54
N VAL A 12 0.73 55.92 6.05
CA VAL A 12 -0.51 56.17 6.84
C VAL A 12 -1.19 54.85 7.23
N LYS A 13 -1.28 53.88 6.31
CA LYS A 13 -1.88 52.56 6.60
C LYS A 13 -1.06 51.74 7.59
N PHE A 14 0.27 51.89 7.58
CA PHE A 14 1.16 51.20 8.52
C PHE A 14 1.16 51.82 9.92
N LYS A 15 0.91 53.14 10.05
CA LYS A 15 0.83 53.82 11.36
C LYS A 15 -0.52 53.64 12.08
N THR A 16 -1.60 53.32 11.35
CA THR A 16 -2.93 53.03 11.94
C THR A 16 -3.04 51.60 12.50
N ALA A 17 -2.22 50.67 12.00
CA ALA A 17 -2.06 49.35 12.61
C ALA A 17 -1.00 49.47 13.70
N GLY A 18 -1.39 49.36 14.98
CA GLY A 18 -0.51 49.57 16.14
C GLY A 18 0.83 48.80 16.11
N PRO A 19 1.74 49.10 17.06
CA PRO A 19 3.14 48.71 16.97
C PRO A 19 3.30 47.19 16.80
N GLY A 20 3.89 46.80 15.66
CA GLY A 20 4.07 45.40 15.29
C GLY A 20 5.09 44.69 16.17
N LYS A 21 4.68 43.57 16.78
CA LYS A 21 5.56 42.66 17.53
C LYS A 21 6.12 41.61 16.58
N LYS A 22 7.45 41.45 16.50
CA LYS A 22 8.11 40.39 15.75
C LYS A 22 8.25 39.14 16.63
N LEU A 23 8.01 37.96 16.05
CA LEU A 23 7.91 36.65 16.73
C LEU A 23 9.26 36.02 17.13
N THR A 24 10.30 36.82 17.38
CA THR A 24 11.64 36.30 17.71
C THR A 24 12.34 36.96 18.90
N GLU A 25 11.64 37.73 19.74
CA GLU A 25 12.23 38.23 20.99
C GLU A 25 11.62 37.56 22.23
N ASP A 26 12.46 36.79 22.92
CA ASP A 26 12.28 36.34 24.29
C ASP A 26 12.68 37.46 25.26
N SER A 27 11.78 37.84 26.17
CA SER A 27 12.18 38.54 27.40
C SER A 27 11.18 38.33 28.55
N SER A 28 11.57 37.41 29.43
CA SER A 28 11.39 37.40 30.89
C SER A 28 10.82 38.68 31.53
N SER A 29 9.74 38.51 32.31
CA SER A 29 9.63 39.08 33.67
C SER A 29 8.44 38.46 34.43
N ARG A 30 8.72 37.72 35.51
CA ARG A 30 7.73 37.38 36.56
C ARG A 30 7.29 38.67 37.29
N PRO A 31 6.06 38.70 37.84
CA PRO A 31 6.01 38.78 39.30
C PRO A 31 4.89 37.98 40.00
N HIS A 32 5.29 37.54 41.20
CA HIS A 32 4.57 37.30 42.46
C HIS A 32 3.27 36.48 42.56
N VAL A 33 3.46 35.33 43.20
CA VAL A 33 2.49 34.54 43.95
C VAL A 33 2.02 35.33 45.18
N VAL A 34 0.70 35.41 45.37
CA VAL A 34 0.07 35.51 46.69
C VAL A 34 -0.98 34.41 46.77
N GLN A 35 -0.77 33.49 47.71
CA GLN A 35 -1.73 32.45 48.09
C GLN A 35 -2.80 33.06 48.99
N SER A 36 -4.07 32.80 48.70
CA SER A 36 -5.08 32.70 49.75
C SER A 36 -6.14 31.66 49.40
N SER A 37 -6.28 30.73 50.34
CA SER A 37 -7.22 29.63 50.40
C SER A 37 -8.62 30.11 50.76
N SER A 38 -9.65 29.68 50.04
CA SER A 38 -10.89 29.11 50.60
C SER A 38 -11.92 28.83 49.51
N LYS A 39 -12.51 27.63 49.58
CA LYS A 39 -13.65 27.20 48.77
C LYS A 39 -14.91 27.94 49.25
N GLN A 40 -15.53 28.75 48.38
CA GLN A 40 -16.97 29.04 48.47
C GLN A 40 -17.58 29.06 47.07
N GLN A 41 -18.56 28.17 46.84
CA GLN A 41 -19.42 28.18 45.67
C GLN A 41 -20.24 29.48 45.67
N GLN A 42 -20.06 30.33 44.66
CA GLN A 42 -20.94 31.48 44.44
C GLN A 42 -21.92 31.20 43.31
N HIS A 43 -23.20 31.31 43.66
CA HIS A 43 -24.38 31.26 42.82
C HIS A 43 -24.24 32.28 41.67
N ARG A 44 -24.50 31.87 40.42
CA ARG A 44 -24.48 32.77 39.25
C ARG A 44 -25.54 33.86 39.43
N SER A 45 -25.11 35.09 39.66
CA SER A 45 -25.99 36.26 39.70
C SER A 45 -26.52 36.58 38.31
N ARG A 46 -27.80 36.97 38.24
CA ARG A 46 -28.46 37.38 36.99
C ARG A 46 -27.73 38.59 36.41
N PRO A 47 -27.43 38.64 35.10
CA PRO A 47 -26.71 39.77 34.52
C PRO A 47 -27.44 41.08 34.78
N THR A 48 -26.69 42.13 35.16
CA THR A 48 -27.20 43.48 35.39
C THR A 48 -27.90 44.03 34.14
N GLU A 49 -28.84 44.97 34.29
CA GLU A 49 -29.59 45.55 33.16
C GLU A 49 -28.67 46.10 32.05
N GLY A 50 -27.52 46.67 32.42
CA GLY A 50 -26.51 47.11 31.47
C GLY A 50 -25.91 45.96 30.64
N ALA A 51 -25.64 44.82 31.27
CA ALA A 51 -25.12 43.62 30.58
C ALA A 51 -26.18 42.98 29.68
N GLN A 52 -27.46 43.00 30.09
CA GLN A 52 -28.56 42.52 29.24
C GLN A 52 -28.80 43.43 28.04
N ARG A 53 -28.76 44.76 28.24
CA ARG A 53 -28.90 45.74 27.15
C ARG A 53 -27.72 45.68 26.18
N ALA A 54 -26.50 45.46 26.67
CA ALA A 54 -25.32 45.24 25.84
C ALA A 54 -25.40 43.91 25.08
N GLY A 55 -25.89 42.84 25.71
CA GLY A 55 -26.13 41.55 25.06
C GLY A 55 -27.18 41.64 23.95
N ALA A 56 -28.28 42.36 24.20
CA ALA A 56 -29.30 42.63 23.19
C ALA A 56 -28.77 43.48 22.02
N ALA A 57 -27.94 44.48 22.30
CA ALA A 57 -27.29 45.29 21.27
C ALA A 57 -26.25 44.49 20.45
N ALA A 58 -25.57 43.53 21.07
CA ALA A 58 -24.64 42.62 20.37
C ALA A 58 -25.38 41.65 19.45
N LEU A 59 -26.50 41.07 19.92
CA LEU A 59 -27.36 40.20 19.09
C LEU A 59 -27.98 40.97 17.91
N ALA A 60 -28.44 42.20 18.12
CA ALA A 60 -28.95 43.06 17.05
C ALA A 60 -27.89 43.38 15.98
N ARG A 61 -26.60 43.41 16.33
CA ARG A 61 -25.50 43.57 15.36
C ARG A 61 -25.24 42.28 14.57
N ILE A 62 -25.38 41.12 15.21
CA ILE A 62 -25.22 39.81 14.56
C ILE A 62 -26.37 39.57 13.55
N ASP A 63 -27.61 39.90 13.92
CA ASP A 63 -28.77 39.79 13.02
C ASP A 63 -28.69 40.77 11.85
N GLN A 64 -28.17 41.99 12.05
CA GLN A 64 -27.92 42.92 10.95
C GLN A 64 -26.81 42.46 9.99
N HIS A 65 -25.94 41.53 10.39
CA HIS A 65 -24.90 40.93 9.55
C HIS A 65 -25.36 39.64 8.84
N GLN A 66 -26.59 39.17 9.06
CA GLN A 66 -27.26 38.17 8.22
C GLN A 66 -28.10 38.80 7.10
N LYS A 67 -27.60 39.86 6.46
CA LYS A 67 -28.05 40.14 5.09
C LYS A 67 -27.33 39.15 4.16
N PRO A 68 -28.03 38.45 3.25
CA PRO A 68 -27.36 37.59 2.29
C PRO A 68 -26.32 38.43 1.55
N LYS A 69 -25.07 37.99 1.55
CA LYS A 69 -24.02 38.61 0.73
C LYS A 69 -24.60 38.74 -0.67
N GLY A 70 -24.68 39.98 -1.16
CA GLY A 70 -25.20 40.27 -2.49
C GLY A 70 -24.51 39.35 -3.50
N TYR A 71 -25.33 38.58 -4.20
CA TYR A 71 -24.90 37.71 -5.28
C TYR A 71 -24.04 38.54 -6.23
N THR A 72 -22.76 38.20 -6.38
CA THR A 72 -21.91 38.95 -7.31
C THR A 72 -22.43 38.71 -8.72
N SER A 73 -22.27 39.67 -9.63
CA SER A 73 -22.73 39.52 -11.02
C SER A 73 -22.20 38.24 -11.68
N GLN A 74 -21.01 37.76 -11.28
CA GLN A 74 -20.47 36.48 -11.74
C GLN A 74 -21.24 35.26 -11.25
N ASP A 75 -21.77 35.28 -10.03
CA ASP A 75 -22.56 34.17 -9.50
C ASP A 75 -23.93 34.10 -10.17
N VAL A 76 -24.54 35.26 -10.51
CA VAL A 76 -25.79 35.35 -11.30
C VAL A 76 -25.56 34.71 -12.66
N ILE A 77 -24.48 35.10 -13.34
CA ILE A 77 -24.12 34.61 -14.68
C ILE A 77 -23.86 33.10 -14.64
N ARG A 78 -23.13 32.60 -13.63
CA ARG A 78 -22.85 31.16 -13.49
C ARG A 78 -24.12 30.33 -13.27
N ASN A 79 -25.03 30.80 -12.42
CA ASN A 79 -26.29 30.09 -12.20
C ASN A 79 -27.20 30.11 -13.42
N GLN A 80 -27.21 31.21 -14.18
CA GLN A 80 -28.01 31.30 -15.40
C GLN A 80 -27.47 30.35 -16.48
N VAL A 81 -26.15 30.36 -16.72
CA VAL A 81 -25.49 29.45 -17.68
C VAL A 81 -25.69 27.99 -17.28
N LYS A 82 -25.59 27.65 -15.99
CA LYS A 82 -25.84 26.29 -15.50
C LYS A 82 -27.28 25.82 -15.79
N ARG A 83 -28.26 26.70 -15.58
CA ARG A 83 -29.67 26.39 -15.79
C ARG A 83 -30.02 26.24 -17.28
N GLU A 84 -29.41 27.04 -18.14
CA GLU A 84 -29.55 26.94 -19.60
C GLU A 84 -28.93 25.62 -20.12
N LEU A 85 -27.75 25.24 -19.63
CA LEU A 85 -27.10 23.95 -19.97
C LEU A 85 -27.89 22.73 -19.49
N GLU A 86 -28.47 22.77 -18.29
CA GLU A 86 -29.32 21.71 -17.76
C GLU A 86 -30.62 21.58 -18.59
N ALA A 87 -31.23 22.70 -18.98
CA ALA A 87 -32.43 22.71 -19.82
C ALA A 87 -32.16 22.19 -21.25
N GLU A 88 -31.01 22.53 -21.86
CA GLU A 88 -30.60 21.98 -23.16
C GLU A 88 -30.26 20.49 -23.06
N ALA A 89 -29.67 20.04 -21.94
CA ALA A 89 -29.41 18.63 -21.70
C ALA A 89 -30.71 17.82 -21.55
N GLU A 90 -31.72 18.36 -20.85
CA GLU A 90 -33.04 17.74 -20.72
C GLU A 90 -33.81 17.75 -22.05
N ALA A 91 -33.73 18.83 -22.83
CA ALA A 91 -34.36 18.91 -24.14
C ALA A 91 -33.75 17.92 -25.16
N THR A 92 -32.43 17.74 -25.12
CA THR A 92 -31.73 16.77 -25.99
C THR A 92 -31.89 15.32 -25.52
N ALA A 93 -32.09 15.09 -24.23
CA ALA A 93 -32.41 13.76 -23.69
C ALA A 93 -33.82 13.27 -24.12
N ALA A 94 -34.76 14.19 -24.39
CA ALA A 94 -36.12 13.85 -24.80
C ALA A 94 -36.26 13.46 -26.29
N THR A 95 -35.20 13.56 -27.11
CA THR A 95 -35.27 13.30 -28.58
C THR A 95 -34.50 12.07 -29.07
N HIS A 96 -33.82 11.32 -28.20
CA HIS A 96 -33.10 10.11 -28.58
C HIS A 96 -33.87 8.85 -28.17
N GLU A 97 -34.78 8.38 -29.04
CA GLU A 97 -35.18 6.98 -29.04
C GLU A 97 -33.99 6.13 -29.51
N SER A 98 -33.43 5.36 -28.58
CA SER A 98 -32.26 4.53 -28.79
C SER A 98 -32.57 3.28 -29.62
N CYS A 99 -31.94 3.15 -30.80
CA CYS A 99 -31.80 1.87 -31.48
C CYS A 99 -30.69 1.08 -30.78
N THR A 100 -31.05 0.09 -29.97
CA THR A 100 -30.09 -0.77 -29.26
C THR A 100 -29.73 -1.97 -30.11
N VAL A 101 -28.52 -1.94 -30.70
CA VAL A 101 -27.87 -3.15 -31.21
C VAL A 101 -27.12 -3.81 -30.04
N PRO A 102 -27.37 -5.10 -29.72
CA PRO A 102 -26.64 -5.78 -28.67
C PRO A 102 -25.27 -6.22 -29.20
N VAL A 103 -24.22 -5.47 -28.86
CA VAL A 103 -22.84 -5.95 -29.00
C VAL A 103 -22.59 -6.95 -27.86
N LYS A 104 -22.40 -8.22 -28.22
CA LYS A 104 -21.91 -9.25 -27.30
C LYS A 104 -20.43 -9.00 -27.04
N ASP A 105 -20.11 -8.21 -26.03
CA ASP A 105 -18.75 -8.09 -25.51
C ASP A 105 -18.37 -9.36 -24.75
N ALA A 106 -17.85 -10.35 -25.47
CA ALA A 106 -17.03 -11.37 -24.83
C ALA A 106 -15.71 -10.69 -24.44
N VAL A 107 -15.60 -10.25 -23.19
CA VAL A 107 -14.37 -9.63 -22.67
C VAL A 107 -13.27 -10.70 -22.67
N SER A 108 -12.48 -10.74 -23.75
CA SER A 108 -11.30 -11.59 -23.86
C SER A 108 -10.20 -11.02 -22.98
N HIS A 109 -10.09 -11.52 -21.74
CA HIS A 109 -9.04 -11.09 -20.82
C HIS A 109 -7.67 -11.56 -21.32
N SER A 110 -6.65 -10.69 -21.25
CA SER A 110 -5.29 -11.04 -21.69
C SER A 110 -4.59 -12.11 -20.84
N VAL A 111 -5.12 -12.41 -19.65
CA VAL A 111 -4.65 -13.46 -18.74
C VAL A 111 -5.87 -14.11 -18.08
N PRO A 112 -5.91 -15.44 -17.88
CA PRO A 112 -7.04 -16.13 -17.27
C PRO A 112 -7.28 -15.76 -15.79
N GLY A 113 -6.24 -15.35 -15.07
CA GLY A 113 -6.34 -15.01 -13.66
C GLY A 113 -5.02 -14.61 -13.03
N ILE A 114 -5.03 -14.40 -11.71
CA ILE A 114 -3.83 -14.13 -10.91
C ILE A 114 -3.65 -15.30 -9.96
N TYR A 115 -2.48 -15.93 -10.05
CA TYR A 115 -2.16 -17.12 -9.28
C TYR A 115 -0.94 -16.87 -8.38
N PHE A 116 -0.80 -17.69 -7.37
CA PHE A 116 0.25 -17.65 -6.39
C PHE A 116 0.84 -19.05 -6.22
N THR A 117 2.10 -19.14 -5.87
CA THR A 117 2.77 -20.40 -5.56
C THR A 117 3.02 -20.48 -4.06
N CYS A 118 2.65 -21.60 -3.45
CA CYS A 118 3.04 -21.88 -2.07
C CYS A 118 4.53 -22.25 -2.03
N PRO A 119 5.37 -21.57 -1.23
CA PRO A 119 6.79 -21.88 -1.15
C PRO A 119 7.08 -23.25 -0.50
N LEU A 120 6.12 -23.83 0.24
CA LEU A 120 6.31 -25.09 0.95
C LEU A 120 5.92 -26.31 0.12
N THR A 121 4.84 -26.20 -0.68
CA THR A 121 4.28 -27.31 -1.45
C THR A 121 4.49 -27.17 -2.95
N GLY A 122 4.83 -25.97 -3.44
CA GLY A 122 4.91 -25.66 -4.87
C GLY A 122 3.54 -25.60 -5.57
N SER A 123 2.42 -25.73 -4.85
CA SER A 123 1.09 -25.71 -5.45
C SER A 123 0.72 -24.31 -5.96
N MET A 124 0.05 -24.29 -7.12
CA MET A 124 -0.57 -23.08 -7.68
C MET A 124 -1.90 -22.81 -6.97
N LEU A 125 -2.11 -21.57 -6.55
CA LEU A 125 -3.18 -21.15 -5.66
C LEU A 125 -3.83 -19.86 -6.16
N THR A 126 -5.14 -19.75 -6.00
CA THR A 126 -5.83 -18.48 -6.19
C THR A 126 -5.68 -17.59 -4.96
N LYS A 127 -6.08 -16.32 -5.10
CA LYS A 127 -6.04 -15.34 -3.98
C LYS A 127 -6.79 -15.83 -2.73
N ILE A 128 -7.85 -16.62 -2.88
CA ILE A 128 -8.70 -17.09 -1.78
C ILE A 128 -8.06 -18.31 -1.10
N GLU A 129 -7.45 -19.20 -1.87
CA GLU A 129 -6.86 -20.46 -1.40
C GLU A 129 -5.49 -20.28 -0.76
N ARG A 130 -4.80 -19.16 -1.03
CA ARG A 130 -3.43 -18.95 -0.58
C ARG A 130 -3.23 -19.05 0.94
N GLU A 131 -4.13 -18.45 1.72
CA GLU A 131 -4.03 -18.44 3.19
C GLU A 131 -4.31 -19.83 3.78
N PRO A 132 -5.45 -20.50 3.47
CA PRO A 132 -5.71 -21.83 4.01
C PRO A 132 -4.68 -22.88 3.57
N CYS A 133 -4.21 -22.86 2.31
CA CYS A 133 -3.21 -23.81 1.85
C CYS A 133 -1.86 -23.63 2.56
N ILE A 134 -1.42 -22.39 2.82
CA ILE A 134 -0.21 -22.16 3.63
C ILE A 134 -0.39 -22.65 5.06
N LYS A 135 -1.57 -22.43 5.67
CA LYS A 135 -1.85 -22.95 7.00
C LYS A 135 -1.75 -24.46 7.06
N GLU A 136 -2.40 -25.14 6.11
CA GLU A 136 -2.37 -26.60 6.01
C GLU A 136 -0.95 -27.13 5.75
N ALA A 137 -0.19 -26.48 4.86
CA ALA A 137 1.19 -26.86 4.58
C ALA A 137 2.10 -26.75 5.82
N ILE A 138 1.92 -25.70 6.64
CA ILE A 138 2.65 -25.54 7.90
C ILE A 138 2.25 -26.62 8.91
N LEU A 139 0.96 -26.95 9.00
CA LEU A 139 0.49 -28.00 9.89
C LEU A 139 0.99 -29.40 9.45
N MET A 140 1.10 -29.66 8.15
CA MET A 140 1.72 -30.89 7.65
C MET A 140 3.21 -30.96 8.01
N LYS A 141 3.92 -29.83 7.90
CA LYS A 141 5.33 -29.72 8.30
C LYS A 141 5.56 -29.94 9.80
N PHE A 142 4.56 -29.71 10.63
CA PHE A 142 4.63 -29.94 12.07
C PHE A 142 4.97 -31.39 12.45
N ALA A 143 4.60 -32.36 11.62
CA ALA A 143 4.94 -33.77 11.86
C ALA A 143 6.44 -34.09 11.58
N GLU A 144 7.10 -33.29 10.74
CA GLU A 144 8.52 -33.45 10.39
C GLU A 144 9.43 -32.71 11.36
N ASP A 145 9.17 -31.41 11.54
CA ASP A 145 9.89 -30.56 12.48
C ASP A 145 8.89 -29.68 13.25
N PRO A 146 8.54 -30.08 14.49
CA PRO A 146 7.61 -29.31 15.33
C PRO A 146 8.13 -27.91 15.68
N VAL A 147 9.45 -27.72 15.77
CA VAL A 147 10.04 -26.43 16.16
C VAL A 147 9.95 -25.46 15.00
N GLU A 148 10.42 -25.86 13.82
CA GLU A 148 10.38 -25.03 12.61
C GLU A 148 8.93 -24.67 12.24
N ALA A 149 8.02 -25.66 12.25
CA ALA A 149 6.62 -25.44 11.96
C ALA A 149 5.98 -24.45 12.95
N SER A 150 6.28 -24.55 14.25
CA SER A 150 5.75 -23.61 15.24
C SER A 150 6.28 -22.19 15.04
N ILE A 151 7.56 -22.03 14.67
CA ILE A 151 8.12 -20.71 14.30
C ILE A 151 7.34 -20.14 13.11
N MET A 152 7.07 -20.96 12.09
CA MET A 152 6.29 -20.54 10.92
C MET A 152 4.86 -20.15 11.31
N MET A 153 4.19 -20.89 12.21
CA MET A 153 2.85 -20.55 12.73
C MET A 153 2.85 -19.18 13.40
N ILE A 154 3.81 -18.94 14.31
CA ILE A 154 3.94 -17.67 15.06
C ILE A 154 4.05 -16.48 14.11
N HIS A 155 4.91 -16.57 13.10
CA HIS A 155 5.13 -15.47 12.17
C HIS A 155 4.05 -15.36 11.08
N THR A 156 3.44 -16.46 10.65
CA THR A 156 2.56 -16.50 9.48
C THR A 156 1.09 -16.30 9.81
N PHE A 157 0.58 -16.89 10.90
CA PHE A 157 -0.87 -16.87 11.18
C PHE A 157 -1.31 -15.57 11.83
N ASN A 158 -0.37 -14.84 12.44
CA ASN A 158 -0.63 -13.64 13.20
C ASN A 158 -0.39 -12.37 12.36
N LYS A 159 -1.43 -11.55 12.19
CA LYS A 159 -1.36 -10.32 11.37
C LYS A 159 -0.65 -9.17 12.10
N ASP A 160 -0.73 -9.13 13.42
CA ASP A 160 -0.19 -8.07 14.26
C ASP A 160 1.29 -8.33 14.59
N GLN A 161 2.21 -7.80 13.78
CA GLN A 161 3.65 -8.04 13.98
C GLN A 161 4.20 -7.51 15.31
N GLU A 162 3.60 -6.47 15.89
CA GLU A 162 3.99 -5.98 17.22
C GLU A 162 3.67 -7.00 18.33
N LYS A 163 2.55 -7.71 18.22
CA LYS A 163 2.19 -8.78 19.17
C LYS A 163 3.12 -9.97 19.01
N VAL A 164 3.39 -10.38 17.77
CA VAL A 164 4.35 -11.45 17.45
C VAL A 164 5.71 -11.14 18.06
N LYS A 165 6.26 -9.94 17.81
CA LYS A 165 7.55 -9.52 18.38
C LYS A 165 7.53 -9.54 19.91
N GLY A 166 6.46 -9.01 20.52
CA GLY A 166 6.30 -9.05 21.98
C GLY A 166 6.26 -10.46 22.56
N ALA A 167 5.61 -11.41 21.88
CA ALA A 167 5.58 -12.82 22.27
C ALA A 167 6.95 -13.46 22.16
N VAL A 168 7.63 -13.26 21.02
CA VAL A 168 8.99 -13.76 20.76
C VAL A 168 9.98 -13.23 21.80
N ASP A 169 9.89 -11.96 22.18
CA ASP A 169 10.75 -11.36 23.21
C ASP A 169 10.54 -11.99 24.59
N ILE A 170 9.29 -12.33 24.96
CA ILE A 170 8.97 -12.97 26.24
C ILE A 170 9.46 -14.42 26.25
N ILE A 171 9.18 -15.19 25.19
CA ILE A 171 9.66 -16.56 25.05
C ILE A 171 11.19 -16.60 25.08
N SER A 172 11.84 -15.68 24.37
CA SER A 172 13.31 -15.56 24.39
C SER A 172 13.84 -15.31 25.81
N LYS A 173 13.18 -14.44 26.59
CA LYS A 173 13.56 -14.20 27.99
C LYS A 173 13.38 -15.43 28.87
N TYR A 174 12.34 -16.25 28.65
CA TYR A 174 12.20 -17.51 29.38
C TYR A 174 13.36 -18.45 29.08
N ILE A 175 13.71 -18.63 27.80
CA ILE A 175 14.83 -19.48 27.39
C ILE A 175 16.16 -18.93 27.93
N ASP A 176 16.40 -17.63 27.84
CA ASP A 176 17.63 -16.99 28.35
C ASP A 176 17.78 -17.18 29.87
N ASN A 177 16.68 -17.13 30.63
CA ASN A 177 16.72 -17.35 32.07
C ASN A 177 17.05 -18.81 32.43
N ILE A 178 16.55 -19.77 31.65
CA ILE A 178 16.83 -21.20 31.81
C ILE A 178 18.30 -21.48 31.45
N CYS A 179 18.81 -20.91 30.34
CA CYS A 179 20.20 -21.11 29.92
C CYS A 179 21.19 -20.49 30.91
N LYS A 180 20.86 -19.34 31.52
CA LYS A 180 21.70 -18.70 32.55
C LYS A 180 21.67 -19.44 33.90
N ASN A 181 20.53 -20.04 34.26
CA ASN A 181 20.33 -20.68 35.57
C ASN A 181 19.68 -22.06 35.42
N PRO A 182 20.40 -23.06 34.87
CA PRO A 182 19.81 -24.35 34.49
C PRO A 182 19.35 -25.19 35.69
N THR A 183 20.03 -25.07 36.83
CA THR A 183 19.71 -25.82 38.06
C THR A 183 18.44 -25.30 38.75
N GLU A 184 18.07 -24.03 38.55
CA GLU A 184 16.94 -23.42 39.25
C GLU A 184 15.58 -23.79 38.66
N GLU A 185 14.81 -24.63 39.38
CA GLU A 185 13.47 -25.05 38.94
C GLU A 185 12.48 -23.90 38.71
N LYS A 186 12.64 -22.76 39.40
CA LYS A 186 11.72 -21.63 39.31
C LYS A 186 11.66 -21.02 37.90
N TYR A 187 12.75 -21.11 37.14
CA TYR A 187 12.81 -20.62 35.75
C TYR A 187 12.34 -21.67 34.75
N ARG A 188 12.24 -22.94 35.17
CA ARG A 188 11.76 -24.07 34.35
C ARG A 188 10.26 -24.30 34.48
N LYS A 189 9.52 -23.43 35.18
CA LYS A 189 8.07 -23.48 35.37
C LYS A 189 7.44 -22.15 34.94
N ILE A 190 6.46 -22.21 34.04
CA ILE A 190 5.71 -21.03 33.57
C ILE A 190 4.25 -21.23 33.94
N LYS A 191 3.69 -20.30 34.73
CA LYS A 191 2.28 -20.31 35.13
C LYS A 191 1.39 -19.85 33.98
N VAL A 192 0.50 -20.70 33.50
CA VAL A 192 -0.36 -20.40 32.33
C VAL A 192 -1.38 -19.29 32.66
N SER A 193 -1.82 -19.18 33.92
CA SER A 193 -2.73 -18.12 34.38
C SER A 193 -2.05 -16.76 34.62
N ASN A 194 -0.74 -16.64 34.38
CA ASN A 194 -0.06 -15.36 34.49
C ASN A 194 -0.58 -14.37 33.43
N LYS A 195 -1.04 -13.19 33.85
CA LYS A 195 -1.59 -12.16 32.95
C LYS A 195 -0.66 -11.82 31.78
N ILE A 196 0.64 -11.71 32.02
CA ILE A 196 1.63 -11.38 30.98
C ILE A 196 1.68 -12.52 29.95
N PHE A 197 1.67 -13.77 30.42
CA PHE A 197 1.67 -14.93 29.55
C PHE A 197 0.39 -15.01 28.71
N GLN A 198 -0.79 -14.83 29.34
CA GLN A 198 -2.07 -14.89 28.64
C GLN A 198 -2.23 -13.79 27.59
N GLU A 199 -1.92 -12.54 27.95
CA GLU A 199 -2.13 -11.39 27.07
C GLU A 199 -1.11 -11.25 25.94
N ARG A 200 0.10 -11.81 26.11
CA ARG A 200 1.20 -11.61 25.15
C ARG A 200 1.66 -12.88 24.45
N VAL A 201 1.59 -14.05 25.09
CA VAL A 201 2.10 -15.31 24.56
C VAL A 201 0.95 -16.22 24.14
N SER A 202 -0.02 -16.45 25.02
CA SER A 202 -1.16 -17.33 24.73
C SER A 202 -2.12 -16.79 23.66
N CYS A 203 -2.12 -15.48 23.41
CA CYS A 203 -2.97 -14.87 22.39
C CYS A 203 -2.42 -15.00 20.96
N VAL A 204 -1.17 -15.47 20.81
CA VAL A 204 -0.47 -15.62 19.54
C VAL A 204 -0.49 -17.10 19.15
N GLU A 205 -1.06 -17.40 17.99
CA GLU A 205 -1.14 -18.77 17.46
C GLU A 205 0.28 -19.32 17.21
N GLY A 206 0.57 -20.55 17.64
CA GLY A 206 1.88 -21.20 17.48
C GLY A 206 2.83 -21.08 18.68
N CYS A 207 2.58 -20.15 19.62
CA CYS A 207 3.47 -19.96 20.76
C CYS A 207 3.44 -21.12 21.77
N LEU A 208 2.28 -21.73 21.97
CA LEU A 208 2.15 -22.87 22.89
C LEU A 208 2.76 -24.13 22.29
N GLU A 209 2.52 -24.33 21.00
CA GLU A 209 3.08 -25.42 20.19
C GLU A 209 4.60 -25.32 20.16
N TYR A 210 5.16 -24.11 20.01
CA TYR A 210 6.60 -23.88 20.09
C TYR A 210 7.16 -24.26 21.46
N LEU A 211 6.53 -23.84 22.56
CA LEU A 211 6.99 -24.20 23.91
C LEU A 211 6.92 -25.72 24.12
N GLN A 212 5.88 -26.39 23.63
CA GLN A 212 5.77 -27.85 23.68
C GLN A 212 6.87 -28.53 22.84
N ALA A 213 7.18 -28.01 21.65
CA ALA A 213 8.26 -28.49 20.80
C ALA A 213 9.66 -28.28 21.42
N LEU A 214 9.81 -27.30 22.31
CA LEU A 214 11.02 -27.13 23.13
C LEU A 214 11.11 -28.11 24.32
N GLY A 215 10.07 -28.90 24.58
CA GLY A 215 10.01 -29.87 25.67
C GLY A 215 9.24 -29.39 26.91
N PHE A 216 8.49 -28.29 26.84
CA PHE A 216 7.60 -27.90 27.93
C PHE A 216 6.35 -28.78 27.94
N GLU A 217 6.09 -29.43 29.06
CA GLU A 217 4.91 -30.25 29.27
C GLU A 217 3.85 -29.47 30.08
N ARG A 218 2.58 -29.66 29.75
CA ARG A 218 1.46 -29.10 30.53
C ARG A 218 1.22 -29.98 31.75
N THR A 219 1.30 -29.41 32.95
CA THR A 219 1.05 -30.11 34.21
C THR A 219 0.11 -29.31 35.08
N MET A 220 -0.89 -29.98 35.66
CA MET A 220 -1.79 -29.43 36.68
C MET A 220 -1.15 -29.63 38.05
N LEU A 221 -0.89 -28.55 38.78
CA LEU A 221 -0.38 -28.61 40.14
C LEU A 221 -1.48 -28.24 41.15
N PRO A 222 -1.70 -29.04 42.20
CA PRO A 222 -2.67 -28.69 43.23
C PRO A 222 -2.21 -27.45 44.00
N ILE A 223 -3.14 -26.55 44.29
CA ILE A 223 -2.93 -25.38 45.16
C ILE A 223 -3.59 -25.69 46.49
N ASP A 224 -2.91 -25.38 47.59
CA ASP A 224 -3.48 -25.51 48.92
C ASP A 224 -4.78 -24.69 49.04
N GLY A 225 -5.92 -25.38 49.10
CA GLY A 225 -7.25 -24.80 49.32
C GLY A 225 -8.16 -24.62 48.09
N GLN A 226 -7.79 -25.13 46.91
CA GLN A 226 -8.65 -25.16 45.72
C GLN A 226 -8.69 -26.57 45.10
N ASP A 227 -9.90 -27.10 44.84
CA ASP A 227 -10.10 -28.40 44.16
C ASP A 227 -9.66 -28.34 42.68
N ASP A 228 -9.69 -27.14 42.09
CA ASP A 228 -9.20 -26.88 40.74
C ASP A 228 -7.70 -26.57 40.79
N GLY A 229 -6.85 -27.51 40.38
CA GLY A 229 -5.40 -27.29 40.25
C GLY A 229 -5.06 -26.16 39.25
N GLU A 230 -3.83 -25.62 39.34
CA GLU A 230 -3.33 -24.61 38.41
C GLU A 230 -2.50 -25.22 37.28
N GLU A 231 -2.72 -24.76 36.05
CA GLU A 231 -1.93 -25.18 34.89
C GLU A 231 -0.56 -24.49 34.81
N PHE A 232 0.50 -25.31 34.73
CA PHE A 232 1.87 -24.89 34.50
C PHE A 232 2.46 -25.57 33.26
N LEU A 233 3.33 -24.84 32.56
CA LEU A 233 4.25 -25.41 31.58
C LEU A 233 5.58 -25.68 32.29
N ARG A 234 5.98 -26.94 32.41
CA ARG A 234 7.23 -27.35 33.05
C ARG A 234 8.20 -27.92 32.03
N LEU A 235 9.45 -27.49 32.09
CA LEU A 235 10.57 -28.06 31.34
C LEU A 235 11.36 -29.01 32.27
N ALA A 236 11.63 -30.23 31.79
CA ALA A 236 12.50 -31.17 32.49
C ALA A 236 13.94 -30.62 32.62
N GLU A 237 14.76 -31.24 33.48
CA GLU A 237 16.19 -30.90 33.55
C GLU A 237 16.84 -31.10 32.18
N GLN A 238 17.64 -30.13 31.77
CA GLN A 238 18.30 -30.09 30.48
C GLN A 238 19.80 -30.27 30.69
N ASP A 239 20.38 -31.15 29.89
CA ASP A 239 21.84 -31.29 29.81
C ASP A 239 22.45 -30.11 29.03
N VAL A 240 23.78 -29.94 29.13
CA VAL A 240 24.51 -28.84 28.47
C VAL A 240 24.24 -28.80 26.96
N SER A 241 24.21 -29.96 26.29
CA SER A 241 23.90 -30.04 24.86
C SER A 241 22.46 -29.59 24.54
N SER A 242 21.49 -29.89 25.40
CA SER A 242 20.11 -29.46 25.20
C SER A 242 19.93 -27.95 25.44
N LEU A 243 20.73 -27.36 26.33
CA LEU A 243 20.76 -25.90 26.53
C LEU A 243 21.30 -25.17 25.30
N GLU A 244 22.38 -25.68 24.67
CA GLU A 244 22.90 -25.13 23.41
C GLU A 244 21.84 -25.20 22.29
N GLN A 245 21.11 -26.31 22.19
CA GLN A 245 19.99 -26.44 21.24
C GLN A 245 18.84 -25.47 21.53
N LEU A 246 18.53 -25.21 22.82
CA LEU A 246 17.50 -24.24 23.19
C LEU A 246 17.90 -22.82 22.79
N GLU A 247 19.17 -22.47 22.93
CA GLU A 247 19.71 -21.19 22.47
C GLU A 247 19.63 -21.05 20.95
N GLU A 248 19.98 -22.10 20.20
CA GLU A 248 19.88 -22.11 18.75
C GLU A 248 18.42 -21.94 18.29
N LYS A 249 17.49 -22.72 18.86
CA LYS A 249 16.06 -22.65 18.53
C LYS A 249 15.46 -21.28 18.86
N ARG A 250 15.86 -20.66 19.99
CA ARG A 250 15.53 -19.26 20.32
C ARG A 250 15.99 -18.30 19.22
N ASP A 251 17.21 -18.47 18.71
CA ASP A 251 17.75 -17.59 17.69
C ASP A 251 17.08 -17.82 16.33
N GLN A 252 16.68 -19.05 16.01
CA GLN A 252 15.81 -19.37 14.88
C GLN A 252 14.44 -18.68 15.01
N LEU A 253 13.80 -18.71 16.19
CA LEU A 253 12.54 -18.01 16.45
C LEU A 253 12.64 -16.50 16.19
N LYS A 254 13.74 -15.87 16.62
CA LYS A 254 14.00 -14.44 16.41
C LYS A 254 14.24 -14.07 14.95
N LYS A 255 14.89 -14.95 14.19
CA LYS A 255 15.20 -14.77 12.76
C LYS A 255 14.06 -15.23 11.84
N GLY A 256 13.04 -15.89 12.39
CA GLY A 256 11.91 -16.41 11.61
C GLY A 256 11.22 -15.31 10.82
N GLU A 257 10.88 -15.63 9.57
CA GLU A 257 10.13 -14.75 8.67
C GLU A 257 8.76 -15.35 8.35
N PRO A 258 7.72 -14.52 8.11
CA PRO A 258 6.40 -15.00 7.76
C PRO A 258 6.41 -15.67 6.38
N VAL A 259 5.82 -16.87 6.30
CA VAL A 259 5.67 -17.57 5.03
C VAL A 259 4.53 -16.95 4.24
N ARG A 260 4.84 -16.40 3.06
CA ARG A 260 3.86 -15.76 2.18
C ARG A 260 3.83 -16.45 0.83
N ALA A 261 2.62 -16.55 0.27
CA ALA A 261 2.45 -17.03 -1.09
C ALA A 261 3.17 -16.08 -2.05
N GLN A 262 3.99 -16.64 -2.93
CA GLN A 262 4.71 -15.87 -3.94
C GLN A 262 3.81 -15.67 -5.14
N LEU A 263 3.87 -14.51 -5.80
CA LEU A 263 3.09 -14.29 -7.02
C LEU A 263 3.63 -15.22 -8.11
N ASP A 264 2.75 -16.04 -8.70
CA ASP A 264 3.10 -16.79 -9.88
C ASP A 264 3.10 -15.83 -11.08
N ARG A 265 4.23 -15.78 -11.77
CA ARG A 265 4.47 -14.87 -12.90
C ARG A 265 3.88 -15.41 -14.19
N GLN A 266 3.55 -16.71 -14.25
CA GLN A 266 3.01 -17.41 -15.40
C GLN A 266 3.66 -16.96 -16.72
N PRO A 267 4.97 -17.20 -16.90
CA PRO A 267 5.69 -16.77 -18.09
C PRO A 267 5.03 -17.37 -19.34
N GLN A 268 4.63 -16.50 -20.27
CA GLN A 268 4.03 -16.91 -21.53
C GLN A 268 4.73 -16.18 -22.68
N ALA A 269 5.08 -16.91 -23.74
CA ALA A 269 5.68 -16.33 -24.93
C ALA A 269 4.62 -16.15 -26.02
N PHE A 270 4.64 -14.98 -26.67
CA PHE A 270 3.72 -14.66 -27.75
C PHE A 270 4.47 -14.20 -29.00
N ARG A 271 3.98 -14.59 -30.17
CA ARG A 271 4.35 -13.98 -31.44
C ARG A 271 3.40 -12.82 -31.76
N PRO A 272 3.91 -11.68 -32.25
CA PRO A 272 3.06 -10.61 -32.79
C PRO A 272 2.17 -11.17 -33.90
N SER A 273 0.87 -10.86 -33.87
CA SER A 273 -0.02 -11.16 -34.99
C SER A 273 0.19 -10.16 -36.12
N SER A 274 0.21 -10.65 -37.36
CA SER A 274 0.32 -9.81 -38.56
C SER A 274 -0.90 -8.89 -38.76
N ASN A 275 -2.04 -9.23 -38.16
CA ASN A 275 -3.28 -8.47 -38.32
C ASN A 275 -3.39 -7.29 -37.35
N ALA A 276 -2.54 -7.20 -36.32
CA ALA A 276 -2.63 -6.14 -35.30
C ALA A 276 -2.34 -4.73 -35.84
N THR A 277 -1.71 -4.60 -37.01
CA THR A 277 -1.39 -3.30 -37.63
C THR A 277 -2.34 -2.91 -38.76
N HIS A 278 -3.31 -3.77 -39.11
CA HIS A 278 -4.21 -3.54 -40.23
C HIS A 278 -5.55 -2.97 -39.74
N PHE A 279 -5.72 -1.66 -39.86
CA PHE A 279 -6.93 -0.94 -39.46
C PHE A 279 -7.59 -0.26 -40.66
N ASP A 280 -8.40 -0.99 -41.41
CA ASP A 280 -9.24 -0.42 -42.46
C ASP A 280 -10.59 0.00 -41.87
N LEU A 281 -10.69 1.27 -41.50
CA LEU A 281 -11.91 1.86 -40.95
C LEU A 281 -12.62 2.69 -42.03
N PRO A 282 -13.97 2.63 -42.11
CA PRO A 282 -14.74 3.48 -43.01
C PRO A 282 -14.49 4.97 -42.77
N ILE A 283 -14.60 5.79 -43.82
CA ILE A 283 -14.38 7.26 -43.72
C ILE A 283 -15.34 7.90 -42.72
N ASP A 284 -16.58 7.39 -42.61
CA ASP A 284 -17.57 7.88 -41.65
C ASP A 284 -17.14 7.78 -40.19
N PHE A 285 -16.22 6.87 -39.84
CA PHE A 285 -15.64 6.78 -38.50
C PHE A 285 -14.88 8.06 -38.11
N TYR A 286 -14.29 8.76 -39.08
CA TYR A 286 -13.54 9.99 -38.85
C TYR A 286 -14.43 11.23 -38.82
N ASN A 287 -15.73 11.08 -39.13
CA ASN A 287 -16.67 12.18 -39.09
C ASN A 287 -17.10 12.43 -37.64
N LEU A 288 -16.87 13.64 -37.16
CA LEU A 288 -17.19 14.04 -35.80
C LEU A 288 -18.71 14.15 -35.64
N THR A 289 -19.27 13.37 -34.71
CA THR A 289 -20.71 13.40 -34.42
C THR A 289 -21.06 14.56 -33.47
N LEU A 290 -22.34 14.93 -33.42
CA LEU A 290 -22.84 15.92 -32.46
C LEU A 290 -22.65 15.45 -31.00
N GLU A 291 -22.71 14.15 -30.76
CA GLU A 291 -22.47 13.55 -29.45
C GLU A 291 -21.00 13.69 -29.02
N ASP A 292 -20.05 13.49 -29.93
CA ASP A 292 -18.62 13.66 -29.66
C ASP A 292 -18.29 15.13 -29.35
N LEU A 293 -18.88 16.08 -30.08
CA LEU A 293 -18.75 17.51 -29.81
C LEU A 293 -19.26 17.88 -28.42
N LYS A 294 -20.44 17.37 -28.04
CA LYS A 294 -21.03 17.61 -26.71
C LYS A 294 -20.15 17.03 -25.60
N ARG A 295 -19.62 15.81 -25.79
CA ARG A 295 -18.71 15.16 -24.84
C ARG A 295 -17.40 15.93 -24.71
N GLU A 296 -16.83 16.42 -25.81
CA GLU A 296 -15.61 17.22 -25.79
C GLU A 296 -15.81 18.54 -25.04
N GLN A 297 -16.95 19.21 -25.26
CA GLN A 297 -17.31 20.43 -24.52
C GLN A 297 -17.44 20.17 -23.02
N GLN A 298 -18.09 19.06 -22.64
CA GLN A 298 -18.23 18.65 -21.23
C GLN A 298 -16.85 18.38 -20.60
N LEU A 299 -15.99 17.58 -21.23
CA LEU A 299 -14.64 17.30 -20.74
C LEU A 299 -13.81 18.58 -20.57
N LYS A 300 -13.87 19.51 -21.54
CA LYS A 300 -13.21 20.82 -21.43
C LYS A 300 -13.75 21.63 -20.25
N SER A 301 -15.06 21.63 -20.06
CA SER A 301 -15.70 22.34 -18.95
C SER A 301 -15.27 21.79 -17.59
N GLU A 302 -15.20 20.46 -17.44
CA GLU A 302 -14.72 19.78 -16.24
C GLU A 302 -13.24 20.05 -15.97
N ILE A 303 -12.40 20.08 -17.00
CA ILE A 303 -10.97 20.42 -16.86
C ILE A 303 -10.83 21.87 -16.36
N VAL A 304 -11.60 22.80 -16.92
CA VAL A 304 -11.60 24.20 -16.49
C VAL A 304 -12.07 24.33 -15.05
N GLU A 305 -13.15 23.63 -14.65
CA GLU A 305 -13.63 23.61 -13.27
C GLU A 305 -12.60 23.01 -12.32
N ARG A 306 -12.00 21.87 -12.69
CA ARG A 306 -10.95 21.18 -11.93
C ARG A 306 -9.73 22.06 -11.71
N ASN A 307 -9.32 22.81 -12.74
CA ASN A 307 -8.18 23.72 -12.70
C ASN A 307 -8.50 25.03 -11.98
N ALA A 308 -9.75 25.50 -12.04
CA ALA A 308 -10.21 26.69 -11.32
C ALA A 308 -10.39 26.44 -9.81
N MET A 309 -10.62 25.19 -9.41
CA MET A 309 -10.72 24.82 -8.00
C MET A 309 -9.35 24.84 -7.32
N LEU A 310 -9.20 25.67 -6.28
CA LEU A 310 -8.00 25.68 -5.44
C LEU A 310 -7.85 24.35 -4.69
N ARG A 311 -6.99 23.46 -5.22
CA ARG A 311 -6.65 22.19 -4.58
C ARG A 311 -5.54 22.39 -3.55
N THR A 312 -5.85 22.12 -2.29
CA THR A 312 -4.84 22.10 -1.23
C THR A 312 -3.80 21.01 -1.52
N LYS A 313 -2.59 21.15 -0.97
CA LYS A 313 -1.52 20.13 -1.07
C LYS A 313 -2.03 18.74 -0.63
N ALA A 314 -2.82 18.71 0.45
CA ALA A 314 -3.41 17.49 0.98
C ALA A 314 -4.40 16.83 0.00
N MET A 315 -5.19 17.61 -0.77
CA MET A 315 -6.08 17.05 -1.78
C MET A 315 -5.31 16.40 -2.92
N ARG A 316 -4.24 17.05 -3.41
CA ARG A 316 -3.39 16.50 -4.49
C ARG A 316 -2.70 15.21 -4.08
N GLU A 317 -2.08 15.20 -2.90
CA GLU A 317 -1.39 14.03 -2.38
C GLU A 317 -2.33 12.85 -2.14
N ARG A 318 -3.55 13.12 -1.65
CA ARG A 318 -4.57 12.07 -1.44
C ARG A 318 -5.07 11.46 -2.75
N GLU A 319 -5.24 12.27 -3.80
CA GLU A 319 -5.63 11.79 -5.14
C GLU A 319 -4.51 10.95 -5.76
N GLU A 320 -3.26 11.43 -5.70
CA GLU A 320 -2.09 10.71 -6.21
C GLU A 320 -1.87 9.37 -5.47
N GLN A 321 -2.06 9.36 -4.14
CA GLN A 321 -2.04 8.10 -3.36
C GLN A 321 -3.17 7.14 -3.76
N ARG A 322 -4.35 7.67 -4.11
CA ARG A 322 -5.47 6.84 -4.57
C ARG A 322 -5.16 6.25 -5.94
N GLU A 323 -4.61 7.02 -6.86
CA GLU A 323 -4.18 6.55 -8.18
C GLU A 323 -3.07 5.50 -8.07
N ARG A 324 -2.07 5.72 -7.21
CA ARG A 324 -1.01 4.75 -6.93
C ARG A 324 -1.52 3.43 -6.32
N ARG A 325 -2.68 3.45 -5.66
CA ARG A 325 -3.34 2.27 -5.06
C ARG A 325 -4.46 1.70 -5.94
N LYS A 326 -4.70 2.27 -7.12
CA LYS A 326 -5.77 1.84 -8.03
C LYS A 326 -5.54 0.42 -8.55
N TYR A 327 -4.27 0.05 -8.75
CA TYR A 327 -3.87 -1.24 -9.27
C TYR A 327 -2.90 -1.93 -8.31
N ASN A 328 -3.20 -3.19 -7.97
CA ASN A 328 -2.33 -4.02 -7.13
C ASN A 328 -1.37 -4.88 -7.96
N TYR A 329 -1.74 -5.15 -9.21
CA TYR A 329 -1.01 -6.02 -10.13
C TYR A 329 -0.75 -5.29 -11.43
N THR A 330 0.26 -5.74 -12.14
CA THR A 330 0.61 -5.22 -13.45
C THR A 330 1.01 -6.35 -14.40
N LEU A 331 0.62 -6.22 -15.66
CA LEU A 331 0.97 -7.14 -16.72
C LEU A 331 2.09 -6.53 -17.54
N LEU A 332 3.25 -7.17 -17.59
CA LEU A 332 4.39 -6.69 -18.37
C LEU A 332 4.64 -7.62 -19.54
N ARG A 333 4.85 -7.03 -20.72
CA ARG A 333 5.27 -7.75 -21.93
C ARG A 333 6.65 -7.28 -22.34
N VAL A 334 7.64 -8.15 -22.29
CA VAL A 334 9.01 -7.86 -22.70
C VAL A 334 9.20 -8.27 -24.16
N ARG A 335 9.41 -7.30 -25.04
CA ARG A 335 9.77 -7.52 -26.43
C ARG A 335 11.25 -7.88 -26.52
N LEU A 336 11.51 -9.09 -26.97
CA LEU A 336 12.85 -9.60 -27.23
C LEU A 336 13.35 -9.15 -28.62
N PRO A 337 14.67 -9.19 -28.88
CA PRO A 337 15.26 -8.82 -30.16
C PRO A 337 14.82 -9.68 -31.34
N ASP A 338 14.35 -10.91 -31.07
CA ASP A 338 13.77 -11.82 -32.07
C ASP A 338 12.30 -11.49 -32.40
N GLY A 339 11.73 -10.47 -31.77
CA GLY A 339 10.35 -10.02 -31.94
C GLY A 339 9.33 -10.76 -31.08
N VAL A 340 9.76 -11.76 -30.28
CA VAL A 340 8.88 -12.48 -29.34
C VAL A 340 8.51 -11.58 -28.16
N LEU A 341 7.28 -11.69 -27.69
CA LEU A 341 6.77 -10.99 -26.51
C LEU A 341 6.69 -11.97 -25.33
N LEU A 342 7.51 -11.76 -24.32
CA LEU A 342 7.44 -12.49 -23.06
C LEU A 342 6.49 -11.77 -22.09
N GLN A 343 5.35 -12.38 -21.79
CA GLN A 343 4.37 -11.88 -20.84
C GLN A 343 4.64 -12.42 -19.44
N GLY A 344 4.49 -11.57 -18.43
CA GLY A 344 4.51 -11.95 -17.02
C GLY A 344 3.64 -11.05 -16.15
N THR A 345 3.08 -11.64 -15.09
CA THR A 345 2.29 -10.93 -14.06
C THR A 345 3.16 -10.52 -12.88
N PHE A 346 3.08 -9.27 -12.47
CA PHE A 346 3.87 -8.68 -11.38
C PHE A 346 3.00 -7.91 -10.38
N LEU A 347 3.54 -7.66 -9.19
CA LEU A 347 2.91 -6.72 -8.24
C LEU A 347 3.20 -5.28 -8.67
N ALA A 348 2.23 -4.38 -8.55
CA ALA A 348 2.43 -2.97 -8.90
C ALA A 348 3.53 -2.29 -8.07
N ARG A 349 3.84 -2.83 -6.88
CA ARG A 349 4.89 -2.33 -5.96
C ARG A 349 6.15 -3.19 -5.97
N GLU A 350 6.25 -4.16 -6.88
CA GLU A 350 7.47 -4.94 -7.05
C GLU A 350 8.60 -4.05 -7.54
N ARG A 351 9.84 -4.41 -7.24
CA ARG A 351 11.02 -3.66 -7.65
C ARG A 351 11.39 -3.97 -9.09
N VAL A 352 12.03 -3.03 -9.77
CA VAL A 352 12.58 -3.23 -11.12
C VAL A 352 13.56 -4.41 -11.18
N ALA A 353 14.35 -4.65 -10.13
CA ALA A 353 15.23 -5.82 -10.02
C ALA A 353 14.50 -7.16 -10.22
N ALA A 354 13.24 -7.26 -9.77
CA ALA A 354 12.44 -8.46 -9.90
C ALA A 354 12.05 -8.77 -11.37
N LEU A 355 11.86 -7.71 -12.19
CA LEU A 355 11.66 -7.82 -13.63
C LEU A 355 12.96 -8.25 -14.33
N TYR A 356 14.11 -7.72 -13.94
CA TYR A 356 15.40 -8.17 -14.45
C TYR A 356 15.64 -9.65 -14.16
N GLN A 357 15.37 -10.09 -12.93
CA GLN A 357 15.46 -11.50 -12.54
C GLN A 357 14.51 -12.39 -13.35
N PHE A 358 13.28 -11.95 -13.59
CA PHE A 358 12.31 -12.67 -14.43
C PHE A 358 12.84 -12.92 -15.84
N VAL A 359 13.37 -11.85 -16.45
CA VAL A 359 13.87 -11.92 -17.82
C VAL A 359 15.08 -12.85 -17.85
N ARG A 360 16.05 -12.70 -16.92
CA ARG A 360 17.21 -13.61 -16.84
C ARG A 360 16.82 -15.08 -16.73
N GLN A 361 15.83 -15.41 -15.90
CA GLN A 361 15.36 -16.78 -15.74
C GLN A 361 14.69 -17.34 -17.00
N SER A 362 14.19 -16.47 -17.88
CA SER A 362 13.49 -16.83 -19.11
C SER A 362 14.41 -16.92 -20.34
N LEU A 363 15.65 -16.43 -20.23
CA LEU A 363 16.65 -16.41 -21.30
C LEU A 363 17.62 -17.60 -21.16
N VAL A 364 18.08 -18.15 -22.30
CA VAL A 364 19.09 -19.22 -22.30
C VAL A 364 20.43 -18.72 -21.75
N ASP A 365 20.87 -17.54 -22.20
CA ASP A 365 22.10 -16.87 -21.74
C ASP A 365 21.78 -15.75 -20.74
N GLY A 366 21.04 -16.08 -19.67
CA GLY A 366 20.60 -15.10 -18.66
C GLY A 366 21.72 -14.40 -17.87
N TRP A 367 22.97 -14.82 -18.03
CA TRP A 367 24.14 -14.21 -17.39
C TRP A 367 24.63 -12.94 -18.11
N GLN A 368 24.19 -12.70 -19.34
CA GLN A 368 24.69 -11.58 -20.15
C GLN A 368 24.05 -10.24 -19.74
N PRO A 369 24.82 -9.13 -19.77
CA PRO A 369 24.27 -7.79 -19.58
C PRO A 369 23.24 -7.41 -20.65
N PHE A 370 22.08 -6.93 -20.21
CA PHE A 370 21.06 -6.35 -21.07
C PHE A 370 20.41 -5.15 -20.36
N GLU A 371 19.78 -4.30 -21.15
CA GLU A 371 19.02 -3.15 -20.70
C GLU A 371 17.54 -3.33 -21.06
N LEU A 372 16.67 -2.79 -20.21
CA LEU A 372 15.24 -2.75 -20.43
C LEU A 372 14.78 -1.32 -20.73
N VAL A 373 14.15 -1.11 -21.88
CA VAL A 373 13.71 0.20 -22.36
C VAL A 373 12.18 0.29 -22.28
N VAL A 374 11.69 1.28 -21.53
CA VAL A 374 10.26 1.59 -21.35
C VAL A 374 9.74 2.31 -22.61
N PRO A 375 8.42 2.22 -22.92
CA PRO A 375 7.81 3.07 -23.94
C PRO A 375 8.12 4.54 -23.68
N GLY A 376 8.73 5.22 -24.65
CA GLY A 376 9.27 6.57 -24.49
C GLY A 376 10.80 6.64 -24.39
N GLY A 377 11.51 5.52 -24.47
CA GLY A 377 12.97 5.48 -24.62
C GLY A 377 13.75 5.61 -23.31
N ARG A 378 13.07 5.66 -22.16
CA ARG A 378 13.73 5.62 -20.85
C ARG A 378 14.28 4.23 -20.58
N LYS A 379 15.58 4.14 -20.31
CA LYS A 379 16.24 2.92 -19.83
C LYS A 379 15.95 2.71 -18.34
N LEU A 380 15.52 1.52 -17.97
CA LEU A 380 15.43 1.08 -16.57
C LEU A 380 16.80 0.61 -16.13
N LYS A 381 17.28 1.07 -14.99
CA LYS A 381 18.51 0.53 -14.39
C LYS A 381 18.15 -0.57 -13.42
N GLU A 382 18.98 -1.61 -13.36
CA GLU A 382 18.79 -2.69 -12.40
C GLU A 382 19.06 -2.25 -10.96
N ASP A 383 20.09 -1.43 -10.75
CA ASP A 383 20.49 -0.92 -9.42
C ASP A 383 19.46 0.05 -8.82
N GLU A 384 18.48 0.49 -9.60
CA GLU A 384 17.42 1.36 -9.11
C GLU A 384 16.38 0.55 -8.33
N ASP A 385 16.39 0.70 -7.00
CA ASP A 385 15.37 0.16 -6.09
C ASP A 385 14.06 0.96 -6.19
N VAL A 386 13.50 1.08 -7.41
CA VAL A 386 12.28 1.83 -7.71
C VAL A 386 11.14 0.84 -7.99
N PRO A 387 9.92 1.05 -7.47
CA PRO A 387 8.80 0.18 -7.74
C PRO A 387 8.19 0.40 -9.14
N LEU A 388 7.59 -0.65 -9.71
CA LEU A 388 7.04 -0.63 -11.08
C LEU A 388 5.95 0.44 -11.30
N ASN A 389 5.15 0.77 -10.27
CA ASN A 389 4.14 1.83 -10.34
C ASN A 389 4.72 3.25 -10.47
N GLU A 390 5.92 3.49 -9.96
CA GLU A 390 6.63 4.78 -10.11
C GLU A 390 7.30 4.90 -11.49
N CYS A 391 7.56 3.76 -12.14
CA CYS A 391 8.07 3.70 -13.51
C CYS A 391 6.97 3.85 -14.58
N ASN A 392 5.72 4.12 -14.21
CA ASN A 392 4.55 4.18 -15.10
C ASN A 392 4.34 2.87 -15.89
N LEU A 393 4.73 1.73 -15.32
CA LEU A 393 4.56 0.42 -15.95
C LEU A 393 3.19 -0.22 -15.65
N VAL A 394 2.34 0.48 -14.89
CA VAL A 394 1.05 0.00 -14.38
C VAL A 394 -0.10 0.70 -15.14
N PRO A 395 -1.21 0.00 -15.47
CA PRO A 395 -1.50 -1.41 -15.17
C PRO A 395 -0.91 -2.41 -16.16
N SER A 396 -0.55 -1.98 -17.36
CA SER A 396 0.06 -2.83 -18.38
C SER A 396 1.07 -2.03 -19.19
N ALA A 397 2.23 -2.62 -19.47
CA ALA A 397 3.26 -1.98 -20.26
C ALA A 397 4.04 -2.98 -21.12
N VAL A 398 4.53 -2.51 -22.26
CA VAL A 398 5.41 -3.26 -23.15
C VAL A 398 6.82 -2.71 -23.01
N VAL A 399 7.76 -3.49 -22.50
CA VAL A 399 9.16 -3.11 -22.31
C VAL A 399 9.98 -3.76 -23.42
N THR A 400 10.99 -3.09 -23.96
CA THR A 400 11.87 -3.66 -24.99
C THR A 400 13.21 -4.06 -24.38
N LEU A 401 13.64 -5.29 -24.61
CA LEU A 401 14.98 -5.73 -24.23
C LEU A 401 15.98 -5.35 -25.32
N SER A 402 17.07 -4.71 -24.91
CA SER A 402 18.23 -4.43 -25.76
C SER A 402 19.48 -4.99 -25.10
N TRP A 403 20.27 -5.76 -25.83
CA TRP A 403 21.59 -6.21 -25.37
C TRP A 403 22.54 -5.02 -25.23
N ASP A 404 23.46 -5.10 -24.27
CA ASP A 404 24.51 -4.09 -24.13
C ASP A 404 25.40 -4.05 -25.39
N GLU A 405 25.98 -2.89 -25.68
CA GLU A 405 26.77 -2.64 -26.89
C GLU A 405 27.98 -3.57 -26.99
N ALA A 406 28.63 -3.86 -25.86
CA ALA A 406 29.73 -4.82 -25.79
C ALA A 406 29.27 -6.25 -26.15
N VAL A 407 28.10 -6.66 -25.66
CA VAL A 407 27.51 -7.97 -25.95
C VAL A 407 27.11 -8.07 -27.41
N LEU A 408 26.55 -7.00 -27.99
CA LEU A 408 26.23 -6.93 -29.41
C LEU A 408 27.48 -7.02 -30.29
N ALA A 409 28.56 -6.36 -29.90
CA ALA A 409 29.84 -6.44 -30.60
C ALA A 409 30.42 -7.87 -30.56
N ASP A 410 30.35 -8.55 -29.42
CA ASP A 410 30.79 -9.93 -29.27
C ASP A 410 29.92 -10.91 -30.07
N ILE A 411 28.59 -10.72 -30.09
CA ILE A 411 27.68 -11.51 -30.93
C ILE A 411 28.00 -11.32 -32.41
N ALA A 412 28.21 -10.08 -32.84
CA ALA A 412 28.56 -9.77 -34.22
C ALA A 412 29.92 -10.38 -34.61
N ALA A 413 30.91 -10.31 -33.72
CA ALA A 413 32.23 -10.91 -33.93
C ALA A 413 32.18 -12.45 -33.95
N ALA A 414 31.28 -13.06 -33.17
CA ALA A 414 31.12 -14.51 -33.12
C ALA A 414 30.38 -15.11 -34.33
N GLY A 415 29.75 -14.29 -35.18
CA GLY A 415 29.03 -14.74 -36.38
C GLY A 415 27.85 -15.68 -36.12
N ARG A 416 27.47 -15.91 -34.86
CA ARG A 416 26.31 -16.72 -34.47
C ARG A 416 25.05 -15.87 -34.59
N GLN A 417 24.23 -16.16 -35.60
CA GLN A 417 22.80 -15.84 -35.45
C GLN A 417 22.26 -16.71 -34.33
N ARG A 418 21.90 -16.10 -33.20
CA ARG A 418 21.24 -16.82 -32.10
C ARG A 418 19.91 -17.36 -32.65
N THR A 419 19.76 -18.68 -32.68
CA THR A 419 18.55 -19.34 -33.18
C THR A 419 17.35 -19.06 -32.28
N SER A 420 17.58 -18.82 -30.99
CA SER A 420 16.55 -18.41 -30.05
C SER A 420 17.14 -17.74 -28.81
N VAL A 421 16.47 -16.69 -28.32
CA VAL A 421 16.88 -15.95 -27.12
C VAL A 421 16.23 -16.50 -25.85
N LEU A 422 15.04 -17.09 -26.00
CA LEU A 422 14.20 -17.62 -24.93
C LEU A 422 14.51 -19.10 -24.64
N ASN A 423 14.21 -19.55 -23.42
CA ASN A 423 14.29 -20.97 -23.04
C ASN A 423 13.42 -21.87 -23.93
N PRO A 424 13.87 -23.11 -24.22
CA PRO A 424 13.17 -24.03 -25.11
C PRO A 424 11.73 -24.33 -24.65
N ASP A 425 11.51 -24.53 -23.35
CA ASP A 425 10.19 -24.83 -22.78
C ASP A 425 9.14 -23.74 -23.07
N LEU A 426 9.57 -22.47 -23.12
CA LEU A 426 8.69 -21.34 -23.41
C LEU A 426 8.50 -21.14 -24.92
N LEU A 427 9.46 -21.56 -25.74
CA LEU A 427 9.35 -21.51 -27.21
C LEU A 427 8.40 -22.57 -27.74
N GLU A 428 8.37 -23.76 -27.13
CA GLU A 428 7.45 -24.84 -27.50
C GLU A 428 5.99 -24.44 -27.27
N ASN A 429 5.73 -23.64 -26.23
CA ASN A 429 4.39 -23.18 -25.84
C ASN A 429 4.03 -21.79 -26.39
N ILE A 430 4.71 -21.32 -27.43
CA ILE A 430 4.52 -19.97 -27.96
C ILE A 430 3.14 -19.83 -28.62
N GLN A 431 2.39 -18.81 -28.23
CA GLN A 431 1.05 -18.54 -28.75
C GLN A 431 1.08 -17.35 -29.70
N THR A 432 0.10 -17.27 -30.61
CA THR A 432 -0.09 -16.05 -31.41
C THR A 432 -0.95 -15.09 -30.62
N LEU A 433 -0.51 -13.84 -30.49
CA LEU A 433 -1.28 -12.82 -29.77
C LEU A 433 -2.50 -12.44 -30.63
N SER A 434 -3.68 -12.91 -30.25
CA SER A 434 -4.95 -12.70 -30.97
C SER A 434 -5.40 -11.24 -30.95
#